data_AF-A0A5C6W4H7-F1
#
_entry.id   AF-A0A5C6W4H7-F1
#
_cell.length_a   1.000
_cell.length_b   1.000
_cell.length_c   1.000
_cell.angle_alpha   90.00
_cell.angle_beta   90.00
_cell.angle_gamma   90.00
#
_symmetry.space_group_name_H-M   'P 1'
#
loop_
_entity.id
_entity.type
_entity.pdbx_description
1 polymer ?
#
loop_
_entity_poly.entity_id
_entity_poly.type
_entity_poly.pdbx_seq_one_letter_code
_entity_poly.pdbx_strand_id
1 'polypeptide(L)'
;MKSLFVSFFILIILIGCSNSDVKPTSSENLSLEQQITSIMADNKLEEKEIIDYDIKGNFIYVIFKNNHINSNNHNPDLVILKNKNKILEWVAGPDDVTLSLLDQEVNGMIFGRNDGPSVTLLLSVKQPQNSNVKGVKVLGEMVKAVTYIEEYTEDFSMQYMYWIAYTEENPTAEDIEIILK
;
A
#
# COMPACT_ATOMS: atom_id res chain seq x y z
N MET A 1 65.05 -19.81 37.88
CA MET A 1 64.03 -18.75 37.94
C MET A 1 63.98 -18.04 36.59
N LYS A 2 62.75 -17.83 36.07
CA LYS A 2 62.34 -16.80 35.07
C LYS A 2 62.82 -17.02 33.63
N SER A 3 61.95 -17.54 32.75
CA SER A 3 60.92 -16.84 31.94
C SER A 3 61.53 -16.24 30.66
N LEU A 4 61.25 -16.82 29.49
CA LEU A 4 60.24 -16.36 28.50
C LEU A 4 60.54 -14.95 27.96
N PHE A 5 60.64 -14.66 26.66
CA PHE A 5 59.61 -14.55 25.61
C PHE A 5 60.39 -13.84 24.46
N VAL A 6 60.13 -13.88 23.16
CA VAL A 6 59.33 -14.70 22.26
C VAL A 6 59.78 -14.35 20.84
N SER A 7 59.77 -15.36 19.98
CA SER A 7 60.00 -15.31 18.54
C SER A 7 59.02 -14.35 17.85
N PHE A 8 59.54 -13.39 17.09
CA PHE A 8 58.75 -12.52 16.22
C PHE A 8 59.04 -12.92 14.78
N PHE A 9 58.17 -13.71 14.16
CA PHE A 9 57.98 -13.76 12.71
C PHE A 9 56.76 -14.65 12.42
N ILE A 10 55.57 -14.05 12.47
CA ILE A 10 54.38 -14.64 11.86
C ILE A 10 54.14 -13.89 10.56
N LEU A 11 54.21 -14.66 9.47
CA LEU A 11 53.84 -14.31 8.12
C LEU A 11 52.50 -13.56 8.07
N ILE A 12 52.49 -12.41 7.39
CA ILE A 12 51.28 -11.82 6.84
C ILE A 12 50.94 -12.62 5.58
N ILE A 13 50.02 -13.59 5.71
CA ILE A 13 49.37 -14.23 4.57
C ILE A 13 48.11 -13.41 4.25
N LEU A 14 47.99 -13.04 2.98
CA LEU A 14 46.83 -12.41 2.37
C LEU A 14 45.55 -13.18 2.67
N ILE A 15 44.54 -12.48 3.19
CA ILE A 15 43.13 -12.75 2.89
C ILE A 15 42.51 -11.42 2.50
N GLY A 16 42.30 -11.26 1.20
CA GLY A 16 41.30 -10.33 0.71
C GLY A 16 39.94 -10.84 1.17
N CYS A 17 39.24 -10.03 1.96
CA CYS A 17 37.80 -9.93 1.85
C CYS A 17 37.54 -8.60 1.19
N SER A 18 37.16 -8.69 -0.09
CA SER A 18 36.42 -7.69 -0.83
C SER A 18 35.52 -6.93 0.15
N ASN A 19 35.83 -5.66 0.40
CA ASN A 19 34.80 -4.76 0.90
C ASN A 19 33.77 -4.74 -0.22
N SER A 20 32.68 -5.48 0.00
CA SER A 20 31.44 -5.25 -0.70
C SER A 20 31.14 -3.78 -0.46
N ASP A 21 31.42 -2.95 -1.46
CA ASP A 21 30.71 -1.71 -1.66
C ASP A 21 29.23 -2.11 -1.63
N VAL A 22 28.62 -2.00 -0.45
CA VAL A 22 27.19 -1.76 -0.37
C VAL A 22 27.05 -0.37 -0.97
N LYS A 23 26.99 -0.32 -2.30
CA LYS A 23 26.50 0.84 -3.01
C LYS A 23 25.18 1.18 -2.33
N PRO A 24 25.02 2.40 -1.77
CA PRO A 24 23.67 2.90 -1.59
C PRO A 24 23.09 2.87 -2.99
N THR A 25 22.09 2.02 -3.20
CA THR A 25 21.34 1.96 -4.45
C THR A 25 20.88 3.39 -4.70
N SER A 26 21.50 4.07 -5.67
CA SER A 26 21.21 5.45 -5.97
C SER A 26 19.76 5.52 -6.43
N SER A 27 18.86 5.86 -5.51
CA SER A 27 17.44 6.13 -5.79
C SER A 27 17.26 7.36 -6.68
N GLU A 28 18.35 8.04 -7.06
CA GLU A 28 18.34 9.32 -7.77
C GLU A 28 17.76 9.28 -9.19
N ASN A 29 17.51 8.10 -9.79
CA ASN A 29 17.01 8.01 -11.18
C ASN A 29 15.77 7.11 -11.39
N LEU A 30 15.16 6.56 -10.35
CA LEU A 30 13.95 5.76 -10.51
C LEU A 30 12.72 6.66 -10.59
N SER A 31 11.76 6.33 -11.47
CA SER A 31 10.44 6.96 -11.45
C SER A 31 9.73 6.72 -10.11
N LEU A 32 8.74 7.55 -9.77
CA LEU A 32 8.00 7.38 -8.53
C LEU A 32 7.38 5.98 -8.43
N GLU A 33 6.77 5.51 -9.51
CA GLU A 33 6.14 4.18 -9.57
C GLU A 33 7.17 3.05 -9.38
N GLN A 34 8.37 3.17 -9.97
CA GLN A 34 9.45 2.21 -9.77
C GLN A 34 9.92 2.18 -8.30
N GLN A 35 9.97 3.34 -7.64
CA GLN A 35 10.29 3.41 -6.20
C GLN A 35 9.20 2.76 -5.36
N ILE A 36 7.92 3.01 -5.67
CA ILE A 36 6.77 2.37 -5.00
C ILE A 36 6.87 0.84 -5.14
N THR A 37 7.03 0.34 -6.37
CA THR A 37 7.11 -1.11 -6.64
C THR A 37 8.28 -1.76 -5.91
N SER A 38 9.43 -1.08 -5.83
CA SER A 38 10.60 -1.57 -5.12
C SER A 38 10.32 -1.72 -3.62
N ILE A 39 9.71 -0.72 -3.00
CA ILE A 39 9.36 -0.78 -1.58
C ILE A 39 8.28 -1.83 -1.30
N MET A 40 7.29 -1.96 -2.18
CA MET A 40 6.29 -3.02 -2.07
C MET A 40 6.93 -4.41 -2.13
N ALA A 41 7.84 -4.64 -3.07
CA ALA A 41 8.59 -5.90 -3.17
C ALA A 41 9.43 -6.17 -1.92
N ASP A 42 10.17 -5.17 -1.40
CA ASP A 42 10.94 -5.29 -0.16
C ASP A 42 10.07 -5.67 1.06
N ASN A 43 8.76 -5.36 1.01
CA ASN A 43 7.77 -5.70 2.02
C ASN A 43 6.89 -6.91 1.63
N LYS A 44 7.41 -7.81 0.78
CA LYS A 44 6.75 -9.08 0.38
C LYS A 44 5.46 -8.91 -0.42
N LEU A 45 5.23 -7.74 -1.01
CA LEU A 45 4.18 -7.48 -1.99
C LEU A 45 4.78 -7.44 -3.40
N GLU A 46 5.41 -8.56 -3.77
CA GLU A 46 5.99 -8.75 -5.09
C GLU A 46 4.91 -8.85 -6.17
N GLU A 47 5.20 -8.33 -7.37
CA GLU A 47 4.38 -8.47 -8.58
C GLU A 47 2.92 -8.00 -8.43
N LYS A 48 2.67 -7.03 -7.53
CA LYS A 48 1.37 -6.40 -7.38
C LYS A 48 1.16 -5.32 -8.44
N GLU A 49 0.01 -5.39 -9.11
CA GLU A 49 -0.40 -4.37 -10.08
C GLU A 49 -0.99 -3.16 -9.34
N ILE A 50 -0.39 -1.98 -9.52
CA ILE A 50 -0.89 -0.73 -8.97
C ILE A 50 -2.09 -0.28 -9.81
N ILE A 51 -3.23 -0.01 -9.15
CA ILE A 51 -4.45 0.49 -9.78
C ILE A 51 -4.41 2.02 -9.84
N ASP A 52 -4.07 2.65 -8.72
CA ASP A 52 -4.04 4.10 -8.57
C ASP A 52 -3.14 4.47 -7.38
N TYR A 53 -2.69 5.73 -7.34
CA TYR A 53 -2.10 6.28 -6.13
C TYR A 53 -2.43 7.76 -5.97
N ASP A 54 -2.62 8.17 -4.72
CA ASP A 54 -2.86 9.57 -4.38
C ASP A 54 -1.77 10.08 -3.43
N ILE A 55 -1.37 11.34 -3.62
CA ILE A 55 -0.38 12.02 -2.77
C ILE A 55 -1.11 13.03 -1.90
N LYS A 56 -1.01 12.90 -0.56
CA LYS A 56 -1.53 13.87 0.40
C LYS A 56 -0.41 14.32 1.34
N GLY A 57 0.02 15.57 1.20
CA GLY A 57 1.18 16.08 1.92
C GLY A 57 2.44 15.27 1.59
N ASN A 58 3.03 14.64 2.60
CA ASN A 58 4.17 13.75 2.44
C ASN A 58 3.81 12.26 2.41
N PHE A 59 2.52 11.91 2.34
CA PHE A 59 2.07 10.53 2.23
C PHE A 59 1.66 10.18 0.81
N ILE A 60 1.89 8.93 0.44
CA ILE A 60 1.46 8.32 -0.81
C ILE A 60 0.63 7.10 -0.46
N TYR A 61 -0.60 7.07 -0.97
CA TYR A 61 -1.57 6.01 -0.73
C TYR A 61 -1.67 5.23 -2.03
N VAL A 62 -1.15 4.01 -2.03
CA VAL A 62 -1.00 3.17 -3.21
C VAL A 62 -2.04 2.07 -3.16
N ILE A 63 -2.96 2.09 -4.12
CA ILE A 63 -4.02 1.11 -4.23
C ILE A 63 -3.59 0.09 -5.28
N PHE A 64 -3.65 -1.20 -4.95
CA PHE A 64 -3.16 -2.26 -5.81
C PHE A 64 -4.12 -3.46 -5.86
N LYS A 65 -4.05 -4.23 -6.94
CA LYS A 65 -4.85 -5.45 -7.09
C LYS A 65 -4.38 -6.51 -6.11
N ASN A 66 -5.31 -6.98 -5.28
CA ASN A 66 -5.01 -8.06 -4.37
C ASN A 66 -5.31 -9.42 -4.99
N ASN A 67 -4.29 -10.03 -5.58
CA ASN A 67 -4.37 -11.40 -6.07
C ASN A 67 -4.19 -12.39 -4.90
N HIS A 68 -5.18 -12.49 -4.00
CA HIS A 68 -5.20 -13.60 -3.05
C HIS A 68 -5.53 -14.89 -3.81
N ILE A 69 -4.50 -15.73 -4.00
CA ILE A 69 -4.54 -17.01 -4.75
C ILE A 69 -5.70 -17.93 -4.33
N ASN A 70 -6.27 -17.73 -3.14
CA ASN A 70 -7.35 -18.56 -2.57
C ASN A 70 -8.65 -17.79 -2.30
N SER A 71 -8.83 -16.57 -2.81
CA SER A 71 -10.04 -15.78 -2.57
C SER A 71 -10.68 -15.33 -3.88
N ASN A 72 -12.00 -15.51 -3.99
CA ASN A 72 -12.81 -14.95 -5.08
C ASN A 72 -13.02 -13.44 -4.95
N ASN A 73 -12.24 -12.78 -4.10
CA ASN A 73 -12.37 -11.38 -3.80
C ASN A 73 -11.33 -10.57 -4.56
N HIS A 74 -11.77 -9.86 -5.59
CA HIS A 74 -10.96 -8.93 -6.38
C HIS A 74 -10.86 -7.54 -5.72
N ASN A 75 -11.21 -7.43 -4.43
CA ASN A 75 -11.12 -6.17 -3.72
C ASN A 75 -9.66 -5.67 -3.73
N PRO A 76 -9.45 -4.40 -4.08
CA PRO A 76 -8.14 -3.80 -3.96
C PRO A 76 -7.69 -3.72 -2.50
N ASP A 77 -6.39 -3.57 -2.33
CA ASP A 77 -5.75 -3.34 -1.03
C ASP A 77 -4.87 -2.09 -1.10
N LEU A 78 -4.33 -1.67 0.05
CA LEU A 78 -3.65 -0.40 0.21
C LEU A 78 -2.26 -0.56 0.82
N VAL A 79 -1.30 0.20 0.30
CA VAL A 79 -0.04 0.53 0.97
C VAL A 79 0.00 2.02 1.24
N ILE A 80 0.52 2.41 2.40
CA ILE A 80 0.78 3.81 2.76
C ILE A 80 2.28 4.00 2.89
N LEU A 81 2.82 4.88 2.06
CA LEU A 81 4.21 5.28 2.04
C LEU A 81 4.35 6.72 2.53
N LYS A 82 5.51 7.06 3.09
CA LYS A 82 5.85 8.43 3.47
C LYS A 82 7.10 8.87 2.75
N ASN A 83 7.02 10.00 2.07
CA ASN A 83 8.14 10.65 1.44
C ASN A 83 8.88 11.52 2.47
N LYS A 84 10.08 11.09 2.85
CA LYS A 84 11.02 11.88 3.64
C LYS A 84 12.22 12.22 2.78
N ASN A 85 12.32 13.49 2.37
CA ASN A 85 13.45 14.01 1.60
C ASN A 85 13.73 13.21 0.31
N LYS A 86 12.68 12.87 -0.46
CA LYS A 86 12.74 12.07 -1.69
C LYS A 86 13.08 10.59 -1.49
N ILE A 87 13.06 10.13 -0.24
CA ILE A 87 13.15 8.71 0.10
C ILE A 87 11.76 8.28 0.56
N LEU A 88 11.21 7.27 -0.12
CA LEU A 88 9.96 6.66 0.29
C LEU A 88 10.23 5.65 1.41
N GLU A 89 9.41 5.69 2.46
CA GLU A 89 9.43 4.77 3.58
C GLU A 89 8.09 4.05 3.69
N TRP A 90 8.11 2.74 3.96
CA TRP A 90 6.91 1.97 4.28
C TRP A 90 6.31 2.44 5.60
N VAL A 91 5.00 2.64 5.64
CA VAL A 91 4.32 3.03 6.89
C VAL A 91 3.14 2.15 7.26
N ALA A 92 2.41 1.62 6.29
CA ALA A 92 1.36 0.64 6.52
C ALA A 92 1.13 -0.18 5.25
N GLY A 93 0.66 -1.41 5.42
CA GLY A 93 0.14 -2.23 4.33
C GLY A 93 -1.08 -3.05 4.76
N PRO A 94 -1.41 -4.12 4.03
CA PRO A 94 -2.62 -4.92 4.24
C PRO A 94 -2.84 -5.42 5.67
N ASP A 95 -1.76 -5.74 6.38
CA ASP A 95 -1.82 -6.27 7.74
C ASP A 95 -2.05 -5.19 8.81
N ASP A 96 -2.02 -3.91 8.42
CA ASP A 96 -2.15 -2.73 9.31
C ASP A 96 -3.58 -2.13 9.28
N VAL A 97 -4.57 -2.85 8.76
CA VAL A 97 -5.98 -2.42 8.82
C VAL A 97 -6.40 -2.25 10.29
N THR A 98 -6.84 -1.05 10.62
CA THR A 98 -7.22 -0.70 12.00
C THR A 98 -8.65 -1.10 12.33
N LEU A 99 -9.57 -0.97 11.37
CA LEU A 99 -10.98 -1.27 11.52
C LEU A 99 -11.55 -1.78 10.19
N SER A 100 -12.45 -2.75 10.26
CA SER A 100 -13.25 -3.19 9.13
C SER A 100 -14.67 -2.66 9.28
N LEU A 101 -15.16 -1.97 8.27
CA LEU A 101 -16.55 -1.53 8.18
C LEU A 101 -17.35 -2.65 7.52
N LEU A 102 -18.14 -3.36 8.30
CA LEU A 102 -19.01 -4.43 7.82
C LEU A 102 -20.42 -4.15 8.30
N ASP A 103 -21.24 -3.63 7.40
CA ASP A 103 -22.68 -3.49 7.57
C ASP A 103 -23.40 -4.11 6.35
N GLN A 104 -24.73 -4.20 6.40
CA GLN A 104 -25.56 -4.78 5.35
C GLN A 104 -25.34 -4.08 3.99
N GLU A 105 -25.08 -2.78 4.01
CA GLU A 105 -24.97 -1.92 2.83
C GLU A 105 -23.53 -1.54 2.48
N VAL A 106 -22.61 -1.56 3.46
CA VAL A 106 -21.24 -1.06 3.31
C VAL A 106 -20.23 -2.12 3.74
N ASN A 107 -19.29 -2.40 2.85
CA ASN A 107 -18.07 -3.14 3.15
C ASN A 107 -16.86 -2.26 2.86
N GLY A 108 -16.00 -2.06 3.85
CA GLY A 108 -14.77 -1.29 3.70
C GLY A 108 -13.74 -1.58 4.76
N MET A 109 -12.58 -0.98 4.59
CA MET A 109 -11.44 -1.07 5.50
C MET A 109 -10.93 0.33 5.84
N ILE A 110 -10.49 0.52 7.08
CA ILE A 110 -9.94 1.78 7.58
C ILE A 110 -8.49 1.56 8.02
N PHE A 111 -7.61 2.41 7.52
CA PHE A 111 -6.22 2.55 7.95
C PHE A 111 -6.11 3.84 8.76
N GLY A 112 -6.42 3.73 10.05
CA GLY A 112 -6.43 4.85 11.00
C GLY A 112 -5.03 5.27 11.41
N ARG A 113 -4.76 6.57 11.47
CA ARG A 113 -3.42 7.12 11.71
C ARG A 113 -3.45 8.41 12.52
N ASN A 114 -2.36 8.64 13.27
CA ASN A 114 -2.16 9.87 14.07
C ASN A 114 -1.15 10.85 13.45
N ASP A 115 -0.40 10.44 12.43
CA ASP A 115 0.69 11.22 11.85
C ASP A 115 0.40 11.74 10.43
N GLY A 116 -0.85 11.60 9.97
CA GLY A 116 -1.38 12.01 8.67
C GLY A 116 -2.82 11.51 8.48
N PRO A 117 -3.47 11.82 7.35
CA PRO A 117 -4.85 11.41 7.11
C PRO A 117 -5.01 9.90 7.17
N SER A 118 -6.03 9.46 7.88
CA SER A 118 -6.55 8.10 7.83
C SER A 118 -7.17 7.85 6.45
N VAL A 119 -7.19 6.59 6.03
CA VAL A 119 -7.83 6.20 4.76
C VAL A 119 -8.96 5.22 5.01
N THR A 120 -10.09 5.49 4.37
CA THR A 120 -11.21 4.55 4.27
C THR A 120 -11.36 4.11 2.82
N LEU A 121 -11.28 2.81 2.60
CA LEU A 121 -11.48 2.17 1.30
C LEU A 121 -12.80 1.39 1.33
N LEU A 122 -13.80 1.86 0.59
CA LEU A 122 -15.12 1.23 0.47
C LEU A 122 -15.14 0.33 -0.76
N LEU A 123 -15.21 -0.98 -0.51
CA LEU A 123 -14.97 -2.05 -1.47
C LEU A 123 -16.27 -2.55 -2.12
N SER A 124 -17.34 -2.57 -1.34
CA SER A 124 -18.65 -2.87 -1.86
C SER A 124 -19.65 -1.99 -1.17
N VAL A 125 -20.41 -1.29 -1.99
CA VAL A 125 -21.63 -0.62 -1.57
C VAL A 125 -22.75 -1.52 -2.09
N LYS A 126 -23.20 -2.47 -1.27
CA LYS A 126 -24.17 -3.48 -1.70
C LYS A 126 -25.53 -2.82 -1.88
N GLN A 127 -25.96 -2.73 -3.13
CA GLN A 127 -27.38 -2.71 -3.49
C GLN A 127 -27.66 -3.74 -4.59
N PRO A 128 -28.85 -4.36 -4.60
CA PRO A 128 -29.16 -5.48 -5.48
C PRO A 128 -29.09 -5.05 -6.94
N GLN A 129 -28.26 -5.75 -7.72
CA GLN A 129 -28.41 -5.95 -9.17
C GLN A 129 -28.87 -4.69 -9.94
N ASN A 130 -28.15 -3.57 -9.83
CA ASN A 130 -28.09 -2.44 -10.79
C ASN A 130 -27.37 -1.26 -10.11
N SER A 131 -26.14 -0.97 -10.55
CA SER A 131 -25.18 0.01 -10.01
C SER A 131 -25.63 1.49 -10.15
N ASN A 132 -26.71 1.86 -9.46
CA ASN A 132 -27.24 3.23 -9.45
C ASN A 132 -26.51 4.18 -8.49
N VAL A 133 -25.34 3.81 -7.95
CA VAL A 133 -24.57 4.72 -7.10
C VAL A 133 -24.01 5.87 -7.95
N LYS A 134 -24.46 7.08 -7.66
CA LYS A 134 -23.98 8.34 -8.26
C LYS A 134 -22.81 8.92 -7.49
N GLY A 135 -22.76 8.67 -6.19
CA GLY A 135 -21.77 9.24 -5.29
C GLY A 135 -21.78 8.54 -3.95
N VAL A 136 -20.68 8.67 -3.22
CA VAL A 136 -20.61 8.34 -1.80
C VAL A 136 -20.09 9.58 -1.09
N LYS A 137 -20.61 9.83 0.12
CA LYS A 137 -19.97 10.72 1.07
C LYS A 137 -19.47 9.93 2.28
N VAL A 138 -18.38 10.42 2.85
CA VAL A 138 -17.85 9.97 4.13
C VAL A 138 -17.69 11.21 4.99
N LEU A 139 -18.27 11.21 6.20
CA LEU A 139 -18.30 12.38 7.09
C LEU A 139 -18.88 13.63 6.40
N GLY A 140 -19.88 13.43 5.54
CA GLY A 140 -20.55 14.52 4.80
C GLY A 140 -19.80 15.04 3.56
N GLU A 141 -18.57 14.60 3.30
CA GLU A 141 -17.78 15.01 2.14
C GLU A 141 -17.85 14.00 1.00
N MET A 142 -17.97 14.47 -0.25
CA MET A 142 -17.96 13.62 -1.44
C MET A 142 -16.60 12.95 -1.62
N VAL A 143 -16.59 11.64 -1.84
CA VAL A 143 -15.36 10.87 -1.97
C VAL A 143 -15.07 10.46 -3.42
N LYS A 144 -13.79 10.16 -3.69
CA LYS A 144 -13.31 9.78 -5.03
C LYS A 144 -13.76 8.36 -5.34
N ALA A 145 -14.43 8.16 -6.48
CA ALA A 145 -14.58 6.84 -7.09
C ALA A 145 -13.34 6.51 -7.90
N VAL A 146 -12.85 5.28 -7.75
CA VAL A 146 -11.84 4.72 -8.64
C VAL A 146 -12.44 3.50 -9.33
N THR A 147 -12.17 3.38 -10.61
CA THR A 147 -12.72 2.31 -11.45
C THR A 147 -11.62 1.74 -12.31
N TYR A 148 -11.53 0.42 -12.38
CA TYR A 148 -10.64 -0.27 -13.30
C TYR A 148 -11.37 -1.43 -13.97
N ILE A 149 -10.85 -1.84 -15.12
CA ILE A 149 -11.37 -2.97 -15.88
C ILE A 149 -10.34 -4.09 -15.78
N GLU A 150 -10.79 -5.28 -15.41
CA GLU A 150 -9.98 -6.49 -15.44
C GLU A 150 -10.41 -7.33 -16.63
N GLU A 151 -9.50 -7.56 -17.56
CA GLU A 151 -9.68 -8.44 -18.70
C GLU A 151 -9.33 -9.86 -18.28
N TYR A 152 -10.28 -10.78 -18.37
CA TYR A 152 -10.08 -12.20 -18.07
C TYR A 152 -9.81 -13.01 -19.34
N THR A 153 -10.53 -12.66 -20.42
CA THR A 153 -10.38 -13.21 -21.77
C THR A 153 -10.62 -12.10 -22.79
N GLU A 154 -10.32 -12.35 -24.07
CA GLU A 154 -10.52 -11.37 -25.15
C GLU A 154 -11.98 -10.89 -25.28
N ASP A 155 -12.94 -11.69 -24.82
CA ASP A 155 -14.38 -11.44 -24.90
C ASP A 155 -15.05 -11.19 -23.53
N PHE A 156 -14.30 -11.31 -22.43
CA PHE A 156 -14.84 -11.12 -21.08
C PHE A 156 -13.95 -10.22 -20.22
N SER A 157 -14.54 -9.11 -19.78
CA SER A 157 -13.96 -8.21 -18.79
C SER A 157 -14.98 -7.88 -17.70
N MET A 158 -14.47 -7.54 -16.51
CA MET A 158 -15.28 -7.01 -15.44
C MET A 158 -14.80 -5.63 -15.02
N GLN A 159 -15.76 -4.75 -14.73
CA GLN A 159 -15.49 -3.44 -14.17
C GLN A 159 -15.58 -3.52 -12.65
N TYR A 160 -14.54 -3.06 -11.98
CA TYR A 160 -14.46 -2.93 -10.53
C TYR A 160 -14.48 -1.46 -10.15
N MET A 161 -15.21 -1.12 -9.10
CA MET A 161 -15.30 0.24 -8.58
C MET A 161 -15.22 0.23 -7.06
N TYR A 162 -14.44 1.16 -6.52
CA TYR A 162 -14.33 1.40 -5.08
C TYR A 162 -14.32 2.91 -4.79
N TRP A 163 -14.55 3.27 -3.54
CA TRP A 163 -14.51 4.67 -3.09
C TRP A 163 -13.43 4.86 -2.04
N ILE A 164 -12.71 5.98 -2.12
CA ILE A 164 -11.61 6.28 -1.21
C ILE A 164 -11.80 7.65 -0.53
N ALA A 165 -11.73 7.64 0.79
CA ALA A 165 -11.80 8.81 1.64
C ALA A 165 -10.47 9.02 2.38
N TYR A 166 -10.11 10.28 2.59
CA TYR A 166 -8.98 10.70 3.41
C TYR A 166 -9.53 11.57 4.54
N THR A 167 -9.43 11.11 5.77
CA THR A 167 -10.12 11.73 6.91
C THR A 167 -9.20 11.86 8.12
N GLU A 168 -9.38 12.90 8.92
CA GLU A 168 -8.64 13.09 10.18
C GLU A 168 -9.16 12.16 11.29
N GLU A 169 -10.43 11.76 11.20
CA GLU A 169 -11.08 10.83 12.11
C GLU A 169 -11.52 9.54 11.38
N ASN A 170 -11.68 8.45 12.13
CA ASN A 170 -12.15 7.18 11.58
C ASN A 170 -13.68 7.19 11.49
N PRO A 171 -14.27 7.09 10.28
CA PRO A 171 -15.72 7.06 10.13
C PRO A 171 -16.34 5.76 10.67
N THR A 172 -17.59 5.83 11.11
CA THR A 172 -18.45 4.65 11.32
C THR A 172 -19.29 4.37 10.07
N ALA A 173 -20.10 3.30 10.09
CA ALA A 173 -21.05 3.03 9.01
C ALA A 173 -22.13 4.13 8.88
N GLU A 174 -22.49 4.81 9.97
CA GLU A 174 -23.49 5.89 9.96
C GLU A 174 -22.97 7.18 9.30
N ASP A 175 -21.65 7.34 9.24
CA ASP A 175 -20.99 8.47 8.59
C ASP A 175 -20.92 8.34 7.06
N ILE A 176 -21.46 7.25 6.50
CA ILE A 176 -21.39 6.91 5.08
C ILE A 176 -22.75 7.12 4.42
N GLU A 177 -22.82 8.07 3.50
CA GLU A 177 -24.03 8.38 2.72
C GLU A 177 -23.85 7.88 1.28
N ILE A 178 -24.73 6.97 0.85
CA ILE A 178 -24.75 6.47 -0.53
C ILE A 178 -25.77 7.28 -1.33
N ILE A 179 -25.30 7.99 -2.34
CA ILE A 179 -26.13 8.81 -3.23
C ILE A 179 -26.48 7.97 -4.46
N LEU A 180 -27.78 7.77 -4.68
CA LEU A 180 -28.29 7.05 -5.85
C LEU A 180 -28.66 8.01 -6.99
N LYS A 181 -28.77 7.48 -8.21
CA LYS A 181 -29.24 8.20 -9.41
C LYS A 181 -30.71 8.57 -9.33
#